data_AF-D0NF95-F1
#
_entry.id   AF-D0NF95-F1
#
_cell.length_a   1.000
_cell.length_b   1.000
_cell.length_c   1.000
_cell.angle_alpha   90.00
_cell.angle_beta   90.00
_cell.angle_gamma   90.00
#
_symmetry.space_group_name_H-M   'P 1'
#
loop_
_entity.id
_entity.type
_entity.pdbx_description
1 polymer ?
#
loop_
_entity_poly.entity_id
_entity_poly.type
_entity_poly.pdbx_seq_one_letter_code
_entity_poly.pdbx_strand_id
1 'polypeptide(L)'
;MLSAAQSSLAFVIVVVAIATSSFKPGNVRLRNVPPALQKSSLVTDVYSALLGRVNKERAANGLSSLCSSSKLQKAAQRQSEDMAANDFLHHVGSDGSTVPSRISEAGYKWKSIAENVAGGQADADAVVGTWMNSTGHRMNILGDYTHFGAGYTFNPDGMYTHYWAQEFATSDVESCDASRLM
;
A
#
# COMPACT_ATOMS: atom_id res chain seq x y z
N MET A 1 -62.23 -26.26 25.92
CA MET A 1 -61.86 -24.95 26.49
C MET A 1 -60.35 -24.93 26.64
N LEU A 2 -59.71 -23.88 26.11
CA LEU A 2 -58.26 -23.66 26.11
C LEU A 2 -57.72 -23.58 27.55
N SER A 3 -56.52 -24.11 27.78
CA SER A 3 -55.45 -23.30 28.38
C SER A 3 -54.11 -24.01 28.23
N ALA A 4 -53.17 -23.30 27.61
CA ALA A 4 -51.79 -23.71 27.39
C ALA A 4 -50.98 -23.58 28.68
N ALA A 5 -50.08 -24.53 28.93
CA ALA A 5 -49.08 -24.43 29.98
C ALA A 5 -48.02 -23.40 29.56
N GLN A 6 -47.83 -22.36 30.38
CA GLN A 6 -46.73 -21.41 30.21
C GLN A 6 -45.47 -21.93 30.91
N SER A 7 -44.41 -22.07 30.12
CA SER A 7 -43.02 -22.29 30.54
C SER A 7 -42.48 -21.11 31.37
N SER A 8 -41.58 -21.40 32.31
CA SER A 8 -40.59 -20.44 32.81
C SER A 8 -39.36 -21.20 33.33
N LEU A 9 -38.40 -21.45 32.44
CA LEU A 9 -37.02 -21.82 32.79
C LEU A 9 -36.17 -20.55 32.70
N ALA A 10 -35.66 -20.11 33.83
CA ALA A 10 -34.73 -18.99 33.93
C ALA A 10 -33.37 -19.39 33.32
N PHE A 11 -32.94 -18.67 32.28
CA PHE A 11 -31.56 -18.72 31.82
C PHE A 11 -30.71 -17.78 32.68
N VAL A 12 -29.78 -18.35 33.45
CA VAL A 12 -28.69 -17.61 34.08
C VAL A 12 -27.68 -17.25 32.99
N ILE A 13 -27.68 -16.00 32.54
CA ILE A 13 -26.62 -15.46 31.68
C ILE A 13 -25.46 -15.02 32.58
N VAL A 14 -24.37 -15.78 32.55
CA VAL A 14 -23.08 -15.34 33.09
C VAL A 14 -22.49 -14.35 32.09
N VAL A 15 -22.65 -13.06 32.36
CA VAL A 15 -21.93 -12.00 31.62
C VAL A 15 -20.52 -11.92 32.18
N VAL A 16 -19.56 -12.49 31.45
CA VAL A 16 -18.14 -12.19 31.68
C VAL A 16 -17.88 -10.78 31.19
N ALA A 17 -17.76 -9.83 32.11
CA ALA A 17 -17.35 -8.48 31.81
C ALA A 17 -15.86 -8.48 31.42
N ILE A 18 -15.58 -8.49 30.11
CA ILE A 18 -14.26 -8.11 29.60
C ILE A 18 -14.18 -6.60 29.82
N ALA A 19 -13.34 -6.18 30.77
CA ALA A 19 -13.03 -4.78 30.98
C ALA A 19 -12.41 -4.22 29.69
N THR A 20 -13.21 -3.52 28.89
CA THR A 20 -12.71 -2.73 27.77
C THR A 20 -12.01 -1.51 28.38
N SER A 21 -10.67 -1.54 28.40
CA SER A 21 -9.92 -0.32 28.61
C SER A 21 -10.24 0.60 27.42
N SER A 22 -11.07 1.61 27.67
CA SER A 22 -11.27 2.73 26.73
C SER A 22 -9.93 3.41 26.53
N PHE A 23 -9.31 3.14 25.38
CA PHE A 23 -8.14 3.87 24.95
C PHE A 23 -8.59 5.30 24.60
N LYS A 24 -8.44 6.22 25.54
CA LYS A 24 -8.49 7.65 25.23
C LYS A 24 -7.23 7.97 24.44
N PRO A 25 -7.31 8.53 23.21
CA PRO A 25 -6.12 9.04 22.56
C PRO A 25 -5.61 10.20 23.42
N GLY A 26 -4.56 9.93 24.19
CA GLY A 26 -3.79 10.97 24.84
C GLY A 26 -3.16 11.83 23.76
N ASN A 27 -3.26 13.15 23.91
CA ASN A 27 -2.50 14.12 23.11
C ASN A 27 -1.01 13.85 23.30
N VAL A 28 -0.43 12.99 22.47
CA VAL A 28 1.01 12.88 22.31
C VAL A 28 1.45 14.22 21.73
N ARG A 29 1.97 15.10 22.58
CA ARG A 29 2.73 16.27 22.12
C ARG A 29 3.99 15.74 21.44
N LEU A 30 3.91 15.56 20.12
CA LEU A 30 5.04 15.26 19.23
C LEU A 30 6.00 16.45 19.22
N ARG A 31 6.80 16.63 20.27
CA ARG A 31 7.79 17.72 20.30
C ARG A 31 9.20 17.28 19.92
N ASN A 32 9.53 15.98 19.92
CA ASN A 32 10.94 15.55 19.77
C ASN A 32 11.14 14.20 19.04
N VAL A 33 10.37 13.90 17.98
CA VAL A 33 10.74 12.78 17.09
C VAL A 33 11.82 13.26 16.12
N PRO A 34 12.99 12.59 16.01
CA PRO A 34 14.00 12.89 15.00
C PRO A 34 13.38 13.02 13.59
N PRO A 35 13.76 14.01 12.77
CA PRO A 35 13.19 14.20 11.43
C PRO A 35 13.27 12.95 10.54
N ALA A 36 14.32 12.15 10.70
CA ALA A 36 14.48 10.88 10.00
C ALA A 36 13.40 9.83 10.38
N LEU A 37 12.96 9.82 11.64
CA LEU A 37 11.89 8.93 12.12
C LEU A 37 10.50 9.41 11.69
N GLN A 38 10.27 10.72 11.58
CA GLN A 38 9.04 11.26 10.97
C GLN A 38 8.95 10.95 9.48
N LYS A 39 10.04 11.16 8.72
CA LYS A 39 10.11 10.80 7.30
C LYS A 39 9.91 9.30 7.10
N SER A 40 10.55 8.46 7.93
CA SER A 40 10.36 7.00 7.89
C SER A 40 8.93 6.58 8.21
N SER A 41 8.29 7.18 9.22
CA SER A 41 6.90 6.88 9.59
C SER A 41 5.92 7.29 8.49
N LEU A 42 6.12 8.45 7.87
CA LEU A 42 5.29 8.93 6.75
C LEU A 42 5.45 8.06 5.51
N VAL A 43 6.68 7.62 5.20
CA VAL A 43 6.93 6.72 4.05
C VAL A 43 6.34 5.32 4.29
N THR A 44 6.44 4.78 5.51
CA THR A 44 5.77 3.53 5.88
C THR A 44 4.24 3.66 5.80
N ASP A 45 3.69 4.79 6.21
CA ASP A 45 2.26 5.07 6.14
C ASP A 45 1.76 5.12 4.69
N VAL A 46 2.44 5.88 3.83
CA VAL A 46 2.10 5.98 2.39
C VAL A 46 2.19 4.63 1.68
N TYR A 47 3.21 3.83 1.98
CA TYR A 47 3.34 2.47 1.44
C TYR A 47 2.13 1.59 1.80
N SER A 48 1.80 1.55 3.10
CA SER A 48 0.71 0.72 3.61
C SER A 48 -0.65 1.17 3.09
N ALA A 49 -0.85 2.49 2.94
CA ALA A 49 -2.04 3.09 2.37
C ALA A 49 -2.22 2.69 0.89
N LEU A 50 -1.13 2.74 0.09
CA LEU A 50 -1.20 2.38 -1.33
C LEU A 50 -1.48 0.88 -1.51
N LEU A 51 -0.78 0.01 -0.78
CA LEU A 51 -1.05 -1.43 -0.81
C LEU A 51 -2.48 -1.75 -0.36
N GLY A 52 -2.93 -1.15 0.73
CA GLY A 52 -4.29 -1.33 1.25
C GLY A 52 -5.36 -0.92 0.24
N ARG A 53 -5.17 0.24 -0.42
CA ARG A 53 -6.10 0.73 -1.43
C ARG A 53 -6.09 -0.13 -2.69
N VAL A 54 -4.91 -0.54 -3.19
CA VAL A 54 -4.80 -1.49 -4.32
C VAL A 54 -5.49 -2.82 -3.99
N ASN A 55 -5.28 -3.37 -2.79
CA ASN A 55 -5.92 -4.61 -2.37
C ASN A 55 -7.44 -4.47 -2.22
N LYS A 56 -7.94 -3.29 -1.85
CA LYS A 56 -9.39 -3.00 -1.86
C LYS A 56 -9.96 -3.08 -3.28
N GLU A 57 -9.28 -2.51 -4.28
CA GLU A 57 -9.69 -2.61 -5.68
C GLU A 57 -9.66 -4.07 -6.17
N ARG A 58 -8.59 -4.81 -5.83
CA ARG A 58 -8.46 -6.23 -6.19
C ARG A 58 -9.56 -7.08 -5.57
N ALA A 59 -9.84 -6.90 -4.28
CA ALA A 59 -10.91 -7.60 -3.58
C ALA A 59 -12.29 -7.29 -4.19
N ALA A 60 -12.56 -6.03 -4.56
CA ALA A 60 -13.79 -5.65 -5.25
C ALA A 60 -13.96 -6.32 -6.63
N ASN A 61 -12.88 -6.82 -7.23
CA ASN A 61 -12.87 -7.57 -8.49
C ASN A 61 -12.64 -9.08 -8.26
N GLY A 62 -12.77 -9.59 -7.04
CA GLY A 62 -12.64 -11.02 -6.72
C GLY A 62 -11.22 -11.58 -6.80
N LEU A 63 -10.19 -10.72 -6.76
CA LEU A 63 -8.79 -11.12 -6.83
C LEU A 63 -8.15 -11.21 -5.44
N SER A 64 -7.18 -12.10 -5.32
CA SER A 64 -6.35 -12.23 -4.11
C SER A 64 -5.56 -10.94 -3.83
N SER A 65 -5.38 -10.65 -2.54
CA SER A 65 -4.53 -9.56 -2.09
C SER A 65 -3.08 -9.79 -2.49
N LEU A 66 -2.42 -8.73 -2.93
CA LEU A 66 -0.97 -8.67 -3.04
C LEU A 66 -0.37 -8.56 -1.64
N CYS A 67 0.81 -9.12 -1.47
CA CYS A 67 1.60 -8.94 -0.27
C CYS A 67 2.80 -8.02 -0.52
N SER A 68 3.37 -7.51 0.57
CA SER A 68 4.46 -6.55 0.54
C SER A 68 5.79 -7.16 0.10
N SER A 69 6.57 -6.42 -0.69
CA SER A 69 7.97 -6.72 -0.99
C SER A 69 8.84 -5.48 -0.90
N SER A 70 9.79 -5.46 0.03
CA SER A 70 10.78 -4.38 0.23
C SER A 70 11.71 -4.21 -0.96
N LYS A 71 11.98 -5.29 -1.70
CA LYS A 71 12.77 -5.23 -2.94
C LYS A 71 12.02 -4.48 -4.03
N LEU A 72 10.73 -4.78 -4.23
CA LEU A 72 9.89 -4.02 -5.16
C LEU A 72 9.71 -2.57 -4.69
N GLN A 73 9.54 -2.35 -3.39
CA GLN A 73 9.47 -1.00 -2.82
C GLN A 73 10.76 -0.21 -3.08
N LYS A 74 11.93 -0.84 -2.98
CA LYS A 74 13.21 -0.20 -3.32
C LYS A 74 13.26 0.23 -4.80
N ALA A 75 12.78 -0.61 -5.71
CA ALA A 75 12.71 -0.27 -7.14
C ALA A 75 11.73 0.87 -7.41
N ALA A 76 10.53 0.80 -6.84
CA ALA A 76 9.50 1.83 -6.96
C ALA A 76 9.97 3.18 -6.38
N GLN A 77 10.56 3.17 -5.18
CA GLN A 77 11.07 4.36 -4.53
C GLN A 77 12.15 5.02 -5.39
N ARG A 78 13.10 4.23 -5.91
CA ARG A 78 14.12 4.69 -6.86
C ARG A 78 13.50 5.43 -8.05
N GLN A 79 12.45 4.88 -8.65
CA GLN A 79 11.79 5.53 -9.78
C GLN A 79 11.09 6.84 -9.38
N SER A 80 10.39 6.86 -8.24
CA SER A 80 9.74 8.09 -7.77
C SER A 80 10.73 9.21 -7.46
N GLU A 81 11.89 8.87 -6.90
CA GLU A 81 12.97 9.81 -6.60
C GLU A 81 13.61 10.34 -7.88
N ASP A 82 13.86 9.47 -8.86
CA ASP A 82 14.42 9.85 -10.15
C ASP A 82 13.50 10.79 -10.93
N MET A 83 12.21 10.45 -11.02
CA MET A 83 11.18 11.30 -11.64
C MET A 83 11.10 12.68 -10.97
N ALA A 84 11.15 12.71 -9.63
CA ALA A 84 11.10 13.95 -8.87
C ALA A 84 12.37 14.80 -9.03
N ALA A 85 13.55 14.17 -9.06
CA ALA A 85 14.83 14.85 -9.12
C ALA A 85 15.16 15.41 -10.51
N ASN A 86 14.70 14.73 -11.56
CA ASN A 86 14.97 15.08 -12.96
C ASN A 86 13.74 15.63 -13.70
N ASP A 87 12.68 15.91 -12.95
CA ASP A 87 11.48 16.60 -13.38
C ASP A 87 10.77 15.99 -14.61
N PHE A 88 10.48 14.69 -14.54
CA PHE A 88 9.79 13.97 -15.61
C PHE A 88 8.79 12.95 -15.06
N LEU A 89 7.90 12.45 -15.92
CA LEU A 89 6.99 11.35 -15.60
C LEU A 89 7.06 10.28 -16.71
N HIS A 90 7.81 9.21 -16.48
CA HIS A 90 8.06 8.17 -17.48
C HIS A 90 8.49 6.85 -16.81
N HIS A 91 8.35 5.74 -17.53
CA HIS A 91 8.73 4.40 -17.04
C HIS A 91 10.24 4.11 -17.13
N VAL A 92 10.93 4.72 -18.09
CA VAL A 92 12.40 4.66 -18.24
C VAL A 92 13.00 5.80 -17.43
N GLY A 93 13.96 5.46 -16.57
CA GLY A 93 14.67 6.41 -15.71
C GLY A 93 15.59 7.35 -16.50
N SER A 94 16.02 8.44 -15.86
CA SER A 94 16.94 9.43 -16.44
C SER A 94 18.30 8.84 -16.82
N ASP A 95 18.69 7.75 -16.15
CA ASP A 95 19.90 6.97 -16.42
C ASP A 95 19.70 5.85 -17.47
N GLY A 96 18.52 5.78 -18.09
CA GLY A 96 18.14 4.72 -19.02
C GLY A 96 17.68 3.43 -18.36
N SER A 97 17.57 3.37 -17.03
CA SER A 97 17.06 2.19 -16.34
C SER A 97 15.63 1.87 -16.75
N THR A 98 15.33 0.58 -16.90
CA THR A 98 14.00 0.09 -17.25
C THR A 98 13.37 -0.58 -16.04
N VAL A 99 12.05 -0.78 -16.03
CA VAL A 99 11.36 -1.50 -14.95
C VAL A 99 12.03 -2.85 -14.63
N PRO A 100 12.33 -3.74 -15.60
CA PRO A 100 13.03 -4.98 -15.31
C PRO A 100 14.42 -4.77 -14.69
N SER A 101 15.18 -3.75 -15.13
CA SER A 101 16.53 -3.51 -14.60
C SER A 101 16.46 -3.02 -13.15
N ARG A 102 15.59 -2.06 -12.84
CA ARG A 102 15.39 -1.55 -11.46
C ARG A 102 14.96 -2.66 -10.50
N ILE A 103 14.00 -3.50 -10.90
CA ILE A 103 13.53 -4.62 -10.06
C ILE A 103 14.65 -5.65 -9.84
N SER A 104 15.44 -5.95 -10.88
CA SER A 104 16.57 -6.89 -10.79
C SER A 104 17.71 -6.34 -9.94
N GLU A 105 18.05 -5.06 -10.07
CA GLU A 105 19.04 -4.34 -9.26
C GLU A 105 18.63 -4.25 -7.79
N ALA A 106 17.34 -4.15 -7.51
CA ALA A 106 16.80 -4.25 -6.16
C ALA A 106 16.88 -5.67 -5.57
N GLY A 107 17.29 -6.66 -6.37
CA GLY A 107 17.53 -8.04 -5.96
C GLY A 107 16.29 -8.92 -5.98
N TYR A 108 15.19 -8.48 -6.60
CA TYR A 108 13.97 -9.27 -6.73
C TYR A 108 14.07 -10.21 -7.94
N LYS A 109 13.82 -11.49 -7.74
CA LYS A 109 13.77 -12.50 -8.81
C LYS A 109 12.36 -12.61 -9.36
N TRP A 110 12.10 -12.04 -10.54
CA TRP A 110 10.76 -11.94 -11.11
C TRP A 110 10.49 -12.95 -12.23
N LYS A 111 9.21 -13.27 -12.41
CA LYS A 111 8.65 -14.04 -13.52
C LYS A 111 7.77 -13.17 -14.43
N SER A 112 6.94 -12.34 -13.81
CA SER A 112 6.17 -11.28 -14.46
C SER A 112 6.29 -10.01 -13.62
N ILE A 113 6.22 -8.86 -14.29
CA ILE A 113 6.30 -7.53 -13.67
C ILE A 113 5.36 -6.55 -14.37
N ALA A 114 4.96 -5.49 -13.68
CA ALA A 114 4.34 -4.31 -14.24
C ALA A 114 4.56 -3.10 -13.34
N GLU A 115 4.50 -1.90 -13.94
CA GLU A 115 4.65 -0.63 -13.24
C GLU A 115 3.47 0.28 -13.55
N ASN A 116 2.99 1.02 -12.55
CA ASN A 116 2.25 2.26 -12.78
C ASN A 116 3.03 3.44 -12.19
N VAL A 117 3.06 4.57 -12.91
CA VAL A 117 3.60 5.84 -12.42
C VAL A 117 2.52 6.92 -12.47
N ALA A 118 2.61 7.93 -11.61
CA ALA A 118 1.73 9.09 -11.65
C ALA A 118 2.37 10.34 -11.01
N GLY A 119 1.87 11.51 -11.39
CA GLY A 119 2.27 12.81 -10.89
C GLY A 119 1.08 13.66 -10.46
N GLY A 120 1.18 14.31 -9.31
CA GLY A 120 0.28 15.39 -8.86
C GLY A 120 -0.83 14.99 -7.88
N GLN A 121 -1.07 13.70 -7.64
CA GLN A 121 -2.12 13.25 -6.73
C GLN A 121 -1.62 13.33 -5.28
N ALA A 122 -2.42 13.91 -4.39
CA ALA A 122 -1.98 14.26 -3.04
C ALA A 122 -1.84 13.04 -2.10
N ASP A 123 -2.56 11.96 -2.37
CA ASP A 123 -2.61 10.78 -1.51
C ASP A 123 -2.87 9.48 -2.30
N ALA A 124 -2.80 8.36 -1.57
CA ALA A 124 -3.01 7.02 -2.09
C ALA A 124 -4.42 6.82 -2.69
N ASP A 125 -5.43 7.50 -2.14
CA ASP A 125 -6.79 7.33 -2.61
C ASP A 125 -7.02 8.02 -3.97
N ALA A 126 -6.48 9.22 -4.11
CA ALA A 126 -6.50 9.99 -5.34
C ALA A 126 -5.72 9.27 -6.45
N VAL A 127 -4.49 8.82 -6.19
CA VAL A 127 -3.65 8.19 -7.22
C VAL A 127 -4.20 6.85 -7.69
N VAL A 128 -4.66 5.99 -6.79
CA VAL A 128 -5.27 4.71 -7.19
C VAL A 128 -6.59 4.95 -7.92
N GLY A 129 -7.38 5.95 -7.52
CA GLY A 129 -8.56 6.37 -8.28
C GLY A 129 -8.23 6.76 -9.71
N THR A 130 -7.19 7.57 -9.92
CA THR A 130 -6.70 7.95 -11.25
C THR A 130 -6.24 6.73 -12.06
N TRP A 131 -5.46 5.82 -11.47
CA TRP A 131 -5.02 4.60 -12.17
C TRP A 131 -6.18 3.67 -12.53
N MET A 132 -7.17 3.49 -11.65
CA MET A 132 -8.33 2.64 -11.92
C MET A 132 -9.25 3.17 -13.02
N ASN A 133 -9.21 4.48 -13.28
CA ASN A 133 -9.91 5.13 -14.40
C ASN A 133 -9.13 5.09 -15.72
N SER A 134 -7.91 4.57 -15.72
CA SER A 134 -7.07 4.44 -16.90
C SER A 134 -6.92 2.96 -17.28
N THR A 135 -7.37 2.57 -18.48
CA THR A 135 -7.35 1.17 -18.93
C THR A 135 -6.00 0.48 -18.73
N GLY A 136 -4.90 1.10 -19.16
CA GLY A 136 -3.53 0.57 -18.98
C GLY A 136 -3.18 0.28 -17.53
N HIS A 137 -3.24 1.32 -16.70
CA HIS A 137 -2.93 1.23 -15.27
C HIS A 137 -3.86 0.28 -14.50
N ARG A 138 -5.14 0.24 -14.84
CA ARG A 138 -6.12 -0.69 -14.25
C ARG A 138 -5.77 -2.14 -14.55
N MET A 139 -5.36 -2.45 -15.79
CA MET A 139 -4.92 -3.81 -16.16
C MET A 139 -3.74 -4.27 -15.31
N ASN A 140 -2.80 -3.39 -14.97
CA ASN A 140 -1.70 -3.72 -14.07
C ASN A 140 -2.18 -4.00 -12.63
N ILE A 141 -3.04 -3.15 -12.08
CA ILE A 141 -3.60 -3.34 -10.71
C ILE A 141 -4.36 -4.67 -10.58
N LEU A 142 -5.11 -5.04 -11.61
CA LEU A 142 -5.93 -6.25 -11.64
C LEU A 142 -5.21 -7.46 -12.27
N GLY A 143 -3.91 -7.35 -12.54
CA GLY A 143 -3.12 -8.43 -13.14
C GLY A 143 -2.87 -9.59 -12.18
N ASP A 144 -2.39 -10.70 -12.74
CA ASP A 144 -2.03 -11.91 -12.01
C ASP A 144 -0.64 -11.77 -11.35
N TYR A 145 -0.63 -11.04 -10.24
CA TYR A 145 0.53 -10.76 -9.41
C TYR A 145 0.33 -11.23 -7.98
N THR A 146 1.44 -11.44 -7.27
CA THR A 146 1.43 -11.86 -5.86
C THR A 146 2.12 -10.87 -4.93
N HIS A 147 3.06 -10.07 -5.46
CA HIS A 147 3.86 -9.12 -4.68
C HIS A 147 3.66 -7.69 -5.17
N PHE A 148 3.87 -6.74 -4.25
CA PHE A 148 3.70 -5.31 -4.46
C PHE A 148 4.80 -4.47 -3.79
N GLY A 149 5.27 -3.45 -4.50
CA GLY A 149 6.12 -2.38 -3.99
C GLY A 149 5.56 -1.01 -4.36
N ALA A 150 5.74 -0.01 -3.50
CA ALA A 150 5.34 1.37 -3.79
C ALA A 150 6.45 2.35 -3.44
N GLY A 151 6.54 3.41 -4.23
CA GLY A 151 7.46 4.53 -4.06
C GLY A 151 6.70 5.85 -4.11
N TYR A 152 7.11 6.78 -3.25
CA TYR A 152 6.55 8.11 -3.21
C TYR A 152 7.64 9.13 -2.93
N THR A 153 7.64 10.21 -3.72
CA THR A 153 8.51 11.37 -3.50
C THR A 153 7.71 12.65 -3.60
N PHE A 154 7.83 13.49 -2.58
CA PHE A 154 7.31 14.85 -2.56
C PHE A 154 8.41 15.81 -3.01
N ASN A 155 8.15 16.62 -4.04
CA ASN A 155 9.04 17.67 -4.49
C ASN A 155 8.22 18.95 -4.76
N PRO A 156 8.23 19.95 -3.86
CA PRO A 156 7.43 21.16 -4.04
C PRO A 156 7.89 22.04 -5.20
N ASP A 157 9.11 21.84 -5.68
CA ASP A 157 9.72 22.63 -6.76
C ASP A 157 9.68 21.91 -8.12
N GLY A 158 9.14 20.69 -8.18
CA GLY A 158 9.01 19.91 -9.41
C GLY A 158 7.74 20.25 -10.21
N MET A 159 7.70 19.80 -11.47
CA MET A 159 6.53 19.80 -12.37
C MET A 159 5.29 19.23 -11.68
N TYR A 160 5.47 18.20 -10.85
CA TYR A 160 4.44 17.67 -9.97
C TYR A 160 4.90 17.76 -8.53
N THR A 161 4.01 18.12 -7.61
CA THR A 161 4.35 18.15 -6.19
C THR A 161 4.50 16.74 -5.58
N HIS A 162 3.85 15.76 -6.19
CA HIS A 162 3.76 14.38 -5.73
C HIS A 162 4.12 13.43 -6.87
N TYR A 163 5.12 12.57 -6.69
CA TYR A 163 5.52 11.54 -7.65
C TYR A 163 5.29 10.16 -7.06
N TRP A 164 4.60 9.31 -7.81
CA TRP A 164 4.19 7.97 -7.40
C TRP A 164 4.72 6.94 -8.38
N ALA A 165 5.19 5.82 -7.83
CA ALA A 165 5.47 4.61 -8.58
C ALA A 165 4.93 3.41 -7.80
N GLN A 166 4.40 2.41 -8.49
CA GLN A 166 4.09 1.12 -7.90
C GLN A 166 4.50 0.00 -8.84
N GLU A 167 5.03 -1.05 -8.24
CA GLU A 167 5.60 -2.21 -8.91
C GLU A 167 4.83 -3.45 -8.50
N PHE A 168 4.44 -4.24 -9.48
CA PHE A 168 3.76 -5.51 -9.32
C PHE A 168 4.67 -6.63 -9.81
N ALA A 169 4.66 -7.78 -9.13
CA ALA A 169 5.40 -8.92 -9.63
C ALA A 169 4.85 -10.27 -9.17
N THR A 170 5.21 -11.30 -9.93
CA THR A 170 5.14 -12.71 -9.52
C THR A 170 6.55 -13.30 -9.48
N SER A 171 6.76 -14.28 -8.62
CA SER A 171 8.01 -15.03 -8.48
C SER A 171 7.70 -16.45 -8.00
N ASP A 172 8.56 -17.39 -8.38
CA ASP A 172 8.54 -18.76 -7.87
C ASP A 172 9.47 -18.95 -6.64
N VAL A 173 10.28 -17.93 -6.29
CA VAL A 173 11.31 -18.02 -5.23
C VAL A 173 11.30 -16.89 -4.20
N GLU A 174 10.54 -15.81 -4.45
CA GLU A 174 10.37 -14.71 -3.50
C GLU A 174 9.20 -15.00 -2.55
N SER A 175 9.25 -14.39 -1.38
CA SER A 175 8.20 -14.51 -0.36
C SER A 175 7.75 -13.13 0.10
N CYS A 176 6.54 -13.06 0.65
CA CYS A 176 6.02 -11.85 1.26
C CYS A 176 6.92 -11.41 2.41
N ASP A 177 7.21 -10.11 2.47
CA ASP A 177 7.84 -9.54 3.66
C ASP A 177 6.93 -9.74 4.86
N ALA A 178 7.49 -10.14 6.00
CA ALA A 178 6.74 -10.20 7.24
C ALA A 178 6.12 -8.83 7.50
N SER A 179 4.82 -8.80 7.81
CA SER A 179 4.13 -7.58 8.19
C SER A 179 4.92 -6.94 9.33
N ARG A 180 5.54 -5.79 9.06
CA ARG A 180 5.97 -4.90 10.14
C ARG A 180 4.70 -4.36 10.78
N LEU A 181 4.10 -5.16 11.65
CA LEU A 181 3.24 -4.66 12.70
C LEU A 181 4.11 -3.71 13.52
N MET A 182 3.91 -2.42 13.32
CA MET A 182 4.31 -1.38 14.26
C MET A 182 3.05 -0.89 14.97
#